data_AF-A0A7C2JIU0-F1
#
_entry.id   AF-A0A7C2JIU0-F1
#
_cell.length_a   1.000
_cell.length_b   1.000
_cell.length_c   1.000
_cell.angle_alpha   90.00
_cell.angle_beta   90.00
_cell.angle_gamma   90.00
#
_symmetry.space_group_name_H-M   'P 1'
#
loop_
_entity.id
_entity.type
_entity.pdbx_description
1 polymer ?
#
loop_
_entity_poly.entity_id
_entity_poly.type
_entity_poly.pdbx_seq_one_letter_code
_entity_poly.pdbx_strand_id
1 'polypeptide(L)'
;MRFHLRRPERPLIIAHRHGNRIGALPPGADAIEADVWLYRGRHEVRHRKTMGPLPILWDRWELAPGWRHRPSLEELLDALPADVPLLLDLKRLVDVEALRALLERHQGRPLAVCSQYWGHLPAFEPLGIPIVYSLASEGQIRRLPAALRGRRCDALSVHARLLSYASVRRLRELAPALLSWPIGAWDVPWALAFGLDGLIADDPGAVAAALDRWAGVHHA
;
A
#
# COMPACT_ATOMS: atom_id res chain seq x y z
N MET A 1 13.06 13.52 -2.49
CA MET A 1 13.28 12.25 -1.75
C MET A 1 12.58 11.12 -2.49
N ARG A 2 12.99 9.85 -2.31
CA ARG A 2 12.35 8.69 -2.97
C ARG A 2 11.69 7.78 -1.94
N PHE A 3 10.59 7.14 -2.33
CA PHE A 3 10.02 6.06 -1.51
C PHE A 3 10.93 4.83 -1.61
N HIS A 4 11.43 4.35 -0.48
CA HIS A 4 12.28 3.17 -0.42
C HIS A 4 11.43 1.95 -0.09
N LEU A 5 11.33 1.00 -1.02
CA LEU A 5 10.56 -0.24 -0.86
C LEU A 5 11.20 -1.26 0.09
N ARG A 6 12.40 -0.96 0.58
CA ARG A 6 13.23 -1.85 1.40
C ARG A 6 14.03 -1.02 2.37
N ARG A 7 14.34 -1.59 3.54
CA ARG A 7 15.42 -1.09 4.40
C ARG A 7 16.46 -2.21 4.58
N PRO A 8 17.75 -1.87 4.73
CA PRO A 8 18.82 -2.87 4.81
C PRO A 8 18.76 -3.69 6.11
N GLU A 9 18.29 -3.09 7.21
CA GLU A 9 18.39 -3.72 8.54
C GLU A 9 17.10 -4.42 9.00
N ARG A 10 15.95 -4.05 8.43
CA ARG A 10 14.66 -4.66 8.75
C ARG A 10 13.64 -4.44 7.64
N PRO A 11 12.53 -5.19 7.60
CA PRO A 11 11.42 -4.87 6.72
C PRO A 11 10.87 -3.45 6.99
N LEU A 12 10.41 -2.79 5.93
CA LEU A 12 9.66 -1.54 6.01
C LEU A 12 8.28 -1.81 6.65
N ILE A 13 7.87 -1.01 7.63
CA ILE A 13 6.51 -1.09 8.20
C ILE A 13 5.66 0.02 7.58
N ILE A 14 4.54 -0.37 6.96
CA ILE A 14 3.60 0.56 6.34
C ILE A 14 2.29 0.51 7.13
N ALA A 15 1.84 1.67 7.63
CA ALA A 15 0.59 1.78 8.34
C ALA A 15 -0.60 1.65 7.37
N HIS A 16 -1.29 0.52 7.43
CA HIS A 16 -2.43 0.20 6.58
C HIS A 16 -3.58 1.17 6.85
N ARG A 17 -4.10 1.78 5.78
CA ARG A 17 -5.27 2.69 5.77
C ARG A 17 -5.11 3.95 6.60
N HIS A 18 -3.91 4.24 7.09
CA HIS A 18 -3.71 5.38 7.98
C HIS A 18 -3.91 6.70 7.25
N GLY A 19 -3.61 6.76 5.95
CA GLY A 19 -3.83 7.93 5.10
C GLY A 19 -5.29 8.17 4.73
N ASN A 20 -6.20 7.25 5.07
CA ASN A 20 -7.64 7.44 4.89
C ASN A 20 -8.24 8.46 5.87
N ARG A 21 -7.43 8.99 6.78
CA ARG A 21 -7.70 10.12 7.65
C ARG A 21 -6.48 11.03 7.62
N ILE A 22 -6.68 12.34 7.74
CA ILE A 22 -5.57 13.27 7.91
C ILE A 22 -5.02 13.08 9.33
N GLY A 23 -3.73 12.75 9.43
CA GLY A 23 -3.08 12.44 10.71
C GLY A 23 -1.56 12.30 10.53
N ALA A 24 -0.83 12.26 11.64
CA ALA A 24 0.61 12.05 11.62
C ALA A 24 0.98 10.60 11.29
N LEU A 25 2.25 10.36 10.97
CA LEU A 25 2.81 9.01 10.88
C LEU A 25 2.67 8.31 12.25
N PRO A 26 1.99 7.15 12.33
CA PRO A 26 1.80 6.48 13.60
C PRO A 26 3.14 5.90 14.12
N PRO A 27 3.32 5.79 15.44
CA PRO A 27 4.51 5.19 16.02
C PRO A 27 4.80 3.79 15.45
N GLY A 28 6.06 3.50 15.17
CA GLY A 28 6.51 2.22 14.61
C GLY A 28 6.32 2.07 13.10
N ALA A 29 5.62 2.99 12.42
CA ALA A 29 5.51 2.99 10.98
C ALA A 29 6.64 3.80 10.32
N ASP A 30 7.05 3.36 9.14
CA ASP A 30 7.99 4.05 8.27
C ASP A 30 7.30 4.79 7.12
N ALA A 31 6.08 4.36 6.78
CA ALA A 31 5.28 4.88 5.70
C ALA A 31 3.79 4.75 6.01
N ILE A 32 2.97 5.47 5.26
CA ILE A 32 1.51 5.41 5.34
C ILE A 32 0.94 4.83 4.04
N GLU A 33 -0.06 3.96 4.16
CA GLU A 33 -0.89 3.53 3.03
C GLU A 33 -2.22 4.31 3.01
N ALA A 34 -2.66 4.64 1.79
CA ALA A 34 -3.89 5.41 1.53
C ALA A 34 -4.68 4.79 0.37
N ASP A 35 -5.95 4.46 0.62
CA ASP A 35 -6.87 3.93 -0.37
C ASP A 35 -7.44 5.06 -1.23
N VAL A 36 -7.05 5.13 -2.51
CA VAL A 36 -7.48 6.20 -3.42
C VAL A 36 -8.69 5.75 -4.26
N TRP A 37 -9.79 6.48 -4.15
CA TRP A 37 -11.03 6.27 -4.92
C TRP A 37 -11.43 7.51 -5.71
N LEU A 38 -11.97 7.33 -6.92
CA LEU A 38 -12.69 8.41 -7.61
C LEU A 38 -14.14 8.48 -7.11
N TYR A 39 -14.56 9.68 -6.70
CA TYR A 39 -15.95 9.98 -6.35
C TYR A 39 -16.32 11.38 -6.83
N ARG A 40 -17.36 11.49 -7.66
CA ARG A 40 -17.86 12.76 -8.22
C ARG A 40 -16.74 13.66 -8.81
N GLY A 41 -15.82 13.07 -9.57
CA GLY A 41 -14.72 13.78 -10.24
C GLY A 41 -13.55 14.15 -9.34
N ARG A 42 -13.53 13.70 -8.07
CA ARG A 42 -12.44 13.94 -7.12
C ARG A 42 -11.83 12.63 -6.63
N HIS A 43 -10.53 12.62 -6.40
CA HIS A 43 -9.85 11.52 -5.72
C HIS A 43 -9.99 11.70 -4.20
N GLU A 44 -10.80 10.85 -3.59
CA GLU A 44 -11.00 10.75 -2.15
C GLU A 44 -10.10 9.66 -1.57
N VAL A 45 -9.61 9.88 -0.35
CA VAL A 45 -8.87 8.87 0.42
C VAL A 45 -9.80 8.27 1.45
N ARG A 46 -10.18 7.00 1.28
CA ARG A 46 -11.16 6.35 2.15
C ARG A 46 -11.08 4.83 2.13
N HIS A 47 -11.42 4.24 3.27
CA HIS A 47 -11.57 2.79 3.37
C HIS A 47 -12.97 2.28 2.98
N ARG A 48 -14.03 3.01 3.38
CA ARG A 48 -15.41 2.51 3.33
C ARG A 48 -15.98 2.51 1.91
N LYS A 49 -16.66 1.41 1.54
CA LYS A 49 -17.38 1.28 0.25
C LYS A 49 -18.72 2.00 0.32
N THR A 50 -19.16 2.58 -0.80
CA THR A 50 -20.53 3.10 -0.94
C THR A 50 -21.50 1.95 -1.20
N MET A 51 -22.59 1.86 -0.45
CA MET A 51 -23.63 0.85 -0.62
C MET A 51 -24.84 1.44 -1.37
N GLY A 52 -24.98 1.09 -2.66
CA GLY A 52 -26.17 1.44 -3.45
C GLY A 52 -26.27 2.93 -3.86
N PRO A 53 -27.44 3.37 -4.39
CA PRO A 53 -27.67 4.75 -4.83
C PRO A 53 -27.82 5.75 -3.67
N LEU A 54 -27.94 5.26 -2.43
CA LEU A 54 -28.03 6.07 -1.22
C LEU A 54 -26.62 6.40 -0.70
N PRO A 55 -26.39 7.57 -0.08
CA PRO A 55 -25.08 7.99 0.43
C PRO A 55 -24.75 7.29 1.75
N ILE A 56 -24.78 5.96 1.77
CA ILE A 56 -24.49 5.14 2.95
C ILE A 56 -23.17 4.41 2.71
N LEU A 57 -22.22 4.59 3.64
CA LEU A 57 -20.92 3.92 3.61
C LEU A 57 -20.98 2.70 4.52
N TRP A 58 -20.56 1.54 4.01
CA TRP A 58 -20.59 0.27 4.75
C TRP A 58 -19.18 -0.27 4.95
N ASP A 59 -18.85 -0.59 6.21
CA ASP A 59 -17.75 -1.47 6.57
C ASP A 59 -18.08 -2.23 7.88
N ARG A 60 -17.89 -3.55 7.90
CA ARG A 60 -18.05 -4.45 9.07
C ARG A 60 -19.26 -4.15 9.99
N TRP A 61 -20.47 -4.09 9.45
CA TRP A 61 -21.72 -3.80 10.18
C TRP A 61 -21.91 -2.36 10.69
N GLU A 62 -20.98 -1.45 10.39
CA GLU A 62 -21.15 -0.03 10.66
C GLU A 62 -21.62 0.71 9.42
N LEU A 63 -22.72 1.43 9.56
CA LEU A 63 -23.19 2.41 8.59
C LEU A 63 -22.60 3.77 8.97
N ALA A 64 -21.78 4.35 8.10
CA ALA A 64 -21.44 5.77 8.21
C ALA A 64 -22.29 6.59 7.24
N PRO A 65 -22.77 7.75 7.70
CA PRO A 65 -23.35 8.72 6.79
C PRO A 65 -22.32 9.18 5.76
N GLY A 66 -22.64 9.07 4.47
CA GLY A 66 -21.79 9.51 3.37
C GLY A 66 -21.71 11.04 3.20
N TRP A 67 -22.37 11.81 4.06
CA TRP A 67 -22.34 13.27 4.09
C TRP A 67 -21.26 13.86 5.00
N ARG A 68 -20.45 13.05 5.70
CA ARG A 68 -19.24 13.55 6.37
C ARG A 68 -18.18 13.96 5.34
N HIS A 69 -17.40 15.01 5.64
CA HIS A 69 -16.25 15.41 4.83
C HIS A 69 -15.33 14.19 4.63
N ARG A 70 -14.93 13.99 3.38
CA ARG A 70 -14.05 12.91 2.95
C ARG A 70 -12.79 13.58 2.41
N PRO A 71 -11.63 13.36 3.05
CA PRO A 71 -10.42 14.02 2.64
C PRO A 71 -10.11 13.65 1.19
N SER A 72 -9.85 14.65 0.37
CA SER A 72 -9.26 14.43 -0.95
C SER A 72 -7.81 13.98 -0.80
N LEU A 73 -7.27 13.37 -1.86
CA LEU A 73 -5.84 13.08 -1.90
C LEU A 73 -5.00 14.36 -1.86
N GLU A 74 -5.47 15.44 -2.48
CA GLU A 74 -4.82 16.75 -2.42
C GLU A 74 -4.76 17.29 -0.99
N GLU A 75 -5.88 17.25 -0.26
CA GLU A 75 -5.94 17.64 1.16
C GLU A 75 -4.99 16.79 2.02
N LEU A 76 -4.86 15.49 1.74
CA LEU A 76 -3.90 14.62 2.43
C LEU A 76 -2.44 15.01 2.12
N LEU A 77 -2.11 15.27 0.85
CA LEU A 77 -0.76 15.62 0.41
C LEU A 77 -0.31 16.98 0.98
N ASP A 78 -1.23 17.92 1.09
CA ASP A 78 -0.98 19.26 1.64
C ASP A 78 -0.85 19.24 3.17
N ALA A 79 -1.61 18.38 3.86
CA ALA A 79 -1.59 18.30 5.31
C ALA A 79 -0.43 17.47 5.87
N LEU A 80 0.06 16.48 5.11
CA LEU A 80 1.17 15.64 5.55
C LEU A 80 2.53 16.33 5.33
N PRO A 81 3.48 16.21 6.26
CA PRO A 81 4.87 16.61 6.03
C PRO A 81 5.42 15.99 4.74
N ALA A 82 6.19 16.78 3.98
CA ALA A 82 6.63 16.43 2.62
C ALA A 82 7.60 15.22 2.57
N ASP A 83 8.20 14.87 3.71
CA ASP A 83 9.13 13.76 3.88
C ASP A 83 8.45 12.44 4.30
N VAL A 84 7.16 12.46 4.69
CA VAL A 84 6.41 11.25 5.05
C VAL A 84 6.16 10.38 3.82
N PRO A 85 6.67 9.13 3.77
CA PRO A 85 6.45 8.24 2.64
C PRO A 85 5.01 7.75 2.52
N LEU A 86 4.46 7.80 1.30
CA LEU A 86 3.10 7.37 1.01
C LEU A 86 3.06 6.27 -0.05
N LEU A 87 2.36 5.19 0.27
CA LEU A 87 1.95 4.15 -0.66
C LEU A 87 0.47 4.36 -1.00
N LEU A 88 0.16 4.76 -2.23
CA LEU A 88 -1.20 5.04 -2.67
C LEU A 88 -1.82 3.77 -3.29
N ASP A 89 -2.79 3.14 -2.63
CA ASP A 89 -3.51 1.97 -3.16
C ASP A 89 -4.70 2.40 -4.02
N LEU A 90 -4.50 2.33 -5.33
CA LEU A 90 -5.46 2.73 -6.33
C LEU A 90 -6.58 1.70 -6.44
N LYS A 91 -7.80 2.14 -6.16
CA LYS A 91 -8.99 1.30 -6.26
C LYS A 91 -9.51 1.28 -7.69
N ARG A 92 -10.61 0.55 -7.90
CA ARG A 92 -11.12 0.21 -9.24
C ARG A 92 -11.40 1.43 -10.12
N LEU A 93 -11.98 2.48 -9.53
CA LEU A 93 -12.34 3.69 -10.27
C LEU A 93 -11.38 4.78 -9.85
N VAL A 94 -10.55 5.22 -10.80
CA VAL A 94 -9.63 6.35 -10.68
C VAL A 94 -9.64 7.11 -12.01
N ASP A 95 -9.60 8.43 -11.96
CA ASP A 95 -9.22 9.26 -13.11
C ASP A 95 -7.70 9.27 -13.15
N VAL A 96 -7.11 8.53 -14.07
CA VAL A 96 -5.67 8.24 -14.09
C VAL A 96 -4.88 9.48 -14.50
N GLU A 97 -5.38 10.23 -15.48
CA GLU A 97 -4.76 11.44 -16.00
C GLU A 97 -4.74 12.55 -14.96
N ALA A 98 -5.88 12.81 -14.31
CA ALA A 98 -5.96 13.81 -13.26
C ALA A 98 -5.11 13.41 -12.04
N LEU A 99 -5.11 12.12 -11.66
CA LEU A 99 -4.26 11.64 -10.58
C LEU A 99 -2.77 11.78 -10.92
N ARG A 100 -2.36 11.39 -12.12
CA ARG A 100 -0.97 11.54 -12.58
C ARG A 100 -0.54 13.00 -12.53
N ALA A 101 -1.38 13.92 -13.02
CA ALA A 101 -1.09 15.36 -12.99
C ALA A 101 -0.99 15.89 -11.55
N LEU A 102 -1.83 15.42 -10.63
CA LEU A 102 -1.71 15.75 -9.20
C LEU A 102 -0.37 15.25 -8.64
N LEU A 103 -0.03 13.97 -8.84
CA LEU A 103 1.23 13.41 -8.33
C LEU A 103 2.46 14.06 -8.97
N GLU A 104 2.35 14.52 -10.22
CA GLU A 104 3.38 15.30 -10.91
C GLU A 104 3.67 16.63 -10.21
N ARG A 105 2.64 17.35 -9.74
CA ARG A 105 2.83 18.58 -8.93
C ARG A 105 3.53 18.34 -7.60
N HIS A 106 3.39 17.13 -7.05
CA HIS A 106 4.02 16.71 -5.80
C HIS A 106 5.28 15.86 -6.03
N GLN A 107 5.88 15.93 -7.23
CA GLN A 107 7.19 15.33 -7.48
C GLN A 107 8.22 15.84 -6.46
N GLY A 108 8.98 14.91 -5.90
CA GLY A 108 9.94 15.18 -4.82
C GLY A 108 9.51 14.64 -3.45
N ARG A 109 8.21 14.40 -3.25
CA ARG A 109 7.71 13.63 -2.09
C ARG A 109 8.03 12.13 -2.28
N PRO A 110 8.28 11.37 -1.21
CA PRO A 110 8.46 9.93 -1.28
C PRO A 110 7.11 9.23 -1.53
N LEU A 111 6.72 9.14 -2.79
CA LEU A 111 5.47 8.53 -3.23
C LEU A 111 5.72 7.17 -3.91
N ALA A 112 4.78 6.24 -3.76
CA ALA A 112 4.66 5.01 -4.54
C ALA A 112 3.18 4.76 -4.88
N VAL A 113 2.90 4.07 -5.99
CA VAL A 113 1.54 3.65 -6.35
C VAL A 113 1.41 2.14 -6.31
N CYS A 114 0.28 1.67 -5.81
CA CYS A 114 -0.08 0.27 -5.66
C CYS A 114 -1.47 0.04 -6.26
N SER A 115 -1.73 -1.13 -6.87
CA SER A 115 -3.09 -1.45 -7.34
C SER A 115 -3.29 -2.93 -7.56
N GLN A 116 -4.50 -3.43 -7.27
CA GLN A 116 -4.98 -4.74 -7.75
C GLN A 116 -5.54 -4.67 -9.18
N TYR A 117 -5.82 -3.46 -9.66
CA TYR A 117 -6.28 -3.12 -11.00
C TYR A 117 -5.10 -2.62 -11.82
N TRP A 118 -4.28 -3.56 -12.30
CA TRP A 118 -2.98 -3.26 -12.89
C TRP A 118 -3.03 -2.37 -14.12
N GLY A 119 -4.19 -2.25 -14.79
CA GLY A 119 -4.38 -1.36 -15.94
C GLY A 119 -4.09 0.11 -15.65
N HIS A 120 -4.17 0.55 -14.38
CA HIS A 120 -3.85 1.93 -14.01
C HIS A 120 -2.36 2.21 -13.94
N LEU A 121 -1.56 1.20 -13.55
CA LEU A 121 -0.17 1.36 -13.14
C LEU A 121 0.76 1.93 -14.23
N PRO A 122 0.65 1.52 -15.51
CA PRO A 122 1.55 2.02 -16.56
C PRO A 122 1.56 3.54 -16.72
N ALA A 123 0.44 4.22 -16.44
CA ALA A 123 0.36 5.67 -16.59
C ALA A 123 1.24 6.45 -15.59
N PHE A 124 1.68 5.80 -14.51
CA PHE A 124 2.53 6.39 -13.48
C PHE A 124 4.02 6.10 -13.69
N GLU A 125 4.39 5.22 -14.63
CA GLU A 125 5.78 4.90 -14.94
C GLU A 125 6.62 6.15 -15.29
N PRO A 126 6.11 7.14 -16.07
CA PRO A 126 6.87 8.35 -16.39
C PRO A 126 7.22 9.24 -15.18
N LEU A 127 6.50 9.09 -14.06
CA LEU A 127 6.78 9.86 -12.85
C LEU A 127 8.03 9.36 -12.10
N GLY A 128 8.58 8.20 -12.49
CA GLY A 128 9.78 7.63 -11.85
C GLY A 128 9.56 7.10 -10.43
N ILE A 129 8.34 7.19 -9.88
CA ILE A 129 7.96 6.65 -8.57
C ILE A 129 7.86 5.11 -8.62
N PRO A 130 7.99 4.40 -7.49
CA PRO A 130 7.82 2.95 -7.46
C PRO A 130 6.40 2.50 -7.84
N ILE A 131 6.35 1.45 -8.66
CA ILE A 131 5.14 0.80 -9.16
C ILE A 131 4.99 -0.56 -8.49
N VAL A 132 3.91 -0.70 -7.71
CA VAL A 132 3.63 -1.89 -6.90
C VAL A 132 2.39 -2.63 -7.41
N TYR A 133 2.54 -3.91 -7.75
CA TYR A 133 1.41 -4.74 -8.18
C TYR A 133 0.82 -5.46 -6.96
N SER A 134 -0.43 -5.19 -6.64
CA SER A 134 -1.12 -5.84 -5.52
C SER A 134 -1.77 -7.15 -5.96
N LEU A 135 -1.59 -8.20 -5.15
CA LEU A 135 -2.08 -9.55 -5.38
C LEU A 135 -2.98 -9.97 -4.20
N ALA A 136 -4.25 -10.24 -4.47
CA ALA A 136 -5.21 -10.72 -3.47
C ALA A 136 -5.82 -12.08 -3.83
N SER A 137 -5.37 -12.75 -4.90
CA SER A 137 -5.86 -14.06 -5.32
C SER A 137 -4.83 -14.88 -6.10
N GLU A 138 -4.96 -16.20 -6.05
CA GLU A 138 -4.18 -17.14 -6.88
C GLU A 138 -4.35 -16.88 -8.39
N GLY A 139 -5.55 -16.45 -8.81
CA GLY A 139 -5.81 -16.08 -10.20
C GLY A 139 -5.02 -14.85 -10.65
N GLN A 140 -4.67 -13.94 -9.74
CA GLN A 140 -3.72 -12.86 -10.02
C GLN A 140 -2.30 -13.39 -10.12
N ILE A 141 -1.84 -14.23 -9.18
CA ILE A 141 -0.50 -14.84 -9.25
C ILE A 141 -0.28 -15.54 -10.59
N ARG A 142 -1.26 -16.32 -11.07
CA ARG A 142 -1.18 -17.01 -12.37
C ARG A 142 -1.08 -16.06 -13.57
N ARG A 143 -1.74 -14.90 -13.52
CA ARG A 143 -1.76 -13.93 -14.63
C ARG A 143 -0.61 -12.92 -14.57
N LEU A 144 0.08 -12.83 -13.43
CA LEU A 144 1.12 -11.84 -13.18
C LEU A 144 2.22 -11.83 -14.26
N PRO A 145 2.79 -12.98 -14.70
CA PRO A 145 3.83 -12.95 -15.75
C PRO A 145 3.37 -12.30 -17.05
N ALA A 146 2.11 -12.46 -17.44
CA ALA A 146 1.56 -11.82 -18.64
C ALA A 146 1.36 -10.31 -18.42
N ALA A 147 0.91 -9.90 -17.23
CA ALA A 147 0.68 -8.50 -16.89
C ALA A 147 1.97 -7.67 -16.77
N LEU A 148 3.10 -8.33 -16.46
CA LEU A 148 4.40 -7.68 -16.33
C LEU A 148 5.17 -7.53 -17.65
N ARG A 149 4.72 -8.15 -18.75
CA ARG A 149 5.47 -8.13 -20.02
C ARG A 149 5.66 -6.70 -20.52
N GLY A 150 6.92 -6.27 -20.58
CA GLY A 150 7.30 -4.92 -21.02
C GLY A 150 6.83 -3.80 -20.09
N ARG A 151 6.49 -4.11 -18.83
CA ARG A 151 6.05 -3.16 -17.81
C ARG A 151 7.04 -3.09 -16.66
N ARG A 152 7.11 -1.93 -16.00
CA ARG A 152 7.90 -1.76 -14.80
C ARG A 152 7.18 -2.36 -13.60
N CYS A 153 7.90 -3.09 -12.77
CA CYS A 153 7.42 -3.58 -11.48
C CYS A 153 8.55 -3.48 -10.46
N ASP A 154 8.39 -2.59 -9.48
CA ASP A 154 9.38 -2.39 -8.42
C ASP A 154 9.07 -3.25 -7.20
N ALA A 155 7.80 -3.64 -7.01
CA ALA A 155 7.43 -4.59 -5.97
C ALA A 155 6.11 -5.32 -6.22
N LEU A 156 5.92 -6.42 -5.51
CA LEU A 156 4.63 -7.09 -5.37
C LEU A 156 4.13 -6.91 -3.94
N SER A 157 2.89 -6.46 -3.79
CA SER A 157 2.20 -6.37 -2.50
C SER A 157 1.19 -7.52 -2.38
N VAL A 158 1.51 -8.54 -1.60
CA VAL A 158 0.87 -9.85 -1.68
C VAL A 158 0.06 -10.11 -0.43
N HIS A 159 -1.20 -10.50 -0.58
CA HIS A 159 -2.01 -10.86 0.56
C HIS A 159 -1.38 -12.06 1.31
N ALA A 160 -1.19 -11.96 2.63
CA ALA A 160 -0.53 -12.95 3.48
C ALA A 160 -1.02 -14.39 3.28
N ARG A 161 -2.32 -14.59 3.04
CA ARG A 161 -2.92 -15.90 2.76
C ARG A 161 -2.39 -16.61 1.50
N LEU A 162 -1.75 -15.88 0.60
CA LEU A 162 -1.15 -16.42 -0.62
C LEU A 162 0.33 -16.77 -0.44
N LEU A 163 0.89 -16.47 0.74
CA LEU A 163 2.29 -16.70 1.01
C LEU A 163 2.53 -18.12 1.52
N SER A 164 3.46 -18.77 0.84
CA SER A 164 4.05 -20.05 1.14
C SER A 164 5.49 -19.97 0.65
N TYR A 165 6.35 -20.88 1.10
CA TYR A 165 7.73 -20.91 0.61
C TYR A 165 7.80 -21.02 -0.93
N ALA A 166 6.92 -21.83 -1.52
CA ALA A 166 6.82 -22.02 -2.97
C ALA A 166 6.36 -20.73 -3.68
N SER A 167 5.31 -20.06 -3.19
CA SER A 167 4.82 -18.84 -3.82
C SER A 167 5.81 -17.68 -3.63
N VAL A 168 6.44 -17.53 -2.47
CA VAL A 168 7.48 -16.51 -2.23
C VAL A 168 8.65 -16.67 -3.19
N ARG A 169 9.19 -17.89 -3.35
CA ARG A 169 10.25 -18.16 -4.33
C ARG A 169 9.88 -17.73 -5.73
N ARG A 170 8.68 -18.12 -6.20
CA ARG A 170 8.19 -17.75 -7.53
C ARG A 170 8.01 -16.24 -7.69
N LEU A 171 7.51 -15.56 -6.66
CA LEU A 171 7.24 -14.13 -6.71
C LEU A 171 8.55 -13.30 -6.68
N ARG A 172 9.57 -13.79 -5.97
CA ARG A 172 10.92 -13.19 -5.95
C ARG A 172 11.59 -13.14 -7.33
N GLU A 173 11.29 -14.09 -8.20
CA GLU A 173 11.82 -14.10 -9.58
C GLU A 173 11.19 -13.00 -10.45
N LEU A 174 10.03 -12.46 -10.04
CA LEU A 174 9.23 -11.53 -10.85
C LEU A 174 9.37 -10.07 -10.45
N ALA A 175 9.79 -9.80 -9.21
CA ALA A 175 9.92 -8.44 -8.71
C ALA A 175 11.06 -8.34 -7.70
N PRO A 176 11.72 -7.18 -7.63
CA PRO A 176 12.84 -7.03 -6.74
C PRO A 176 12.39 -7.05 -5.27
N ALA A 177 11.30 -6.35 -4.92
CA ALA A 177 10.78 -6.32 -3.55
C ALA A 177 9.43 -7.05 -3.38
N LEU A 178 9.22 -7.65 -2.21
CA LEU A 178 7.96 -8.26 -1.79
C LEU A 178 7.44 -7.59 -0.51
N LEU A 179 6.24 -7.03 -0.57
CA LEU A 179 5.48 -6.57 0.58
C LEU A 179 4.32 -7.53 0.86
N SER A 180 3.80 -7.53 2.08
CA SER A 180 2.60 -8.29 2.40
C SER A 180 1.62 -7.55 3.30
N TRP A 181 0.34 -7.91 3.15
CA TRP A 181 -0.79 -7.39 3.89
C TRP A 181 -1.87 -8.46 4.13
N PRO A 182 -2.73 -8.32 5.14
CA PRO A 182 -2.39 -7.65 6.40
C PRO A 182 -1.30 -8.44 7.14
N ILE A 183 -0.46 -7.75 7.90
CA ILE A 183 0.54 -8.34 8.80
C ILE A 183 0.25 -7.88 10.23
N GLY A 184 0.16 -8.83 11.15
CA GLY A 184 0.08 -8.58 12.59
C GLY A 184 1.38 -8.93 13.33
N ALA A 185 1.44 -8.65 14.63
CA ALA A 185 2.60 -8.95 15.45
C ALA A 185 2.99 -10.44 15.46
N TRP A 186 1.99 -11.33 15.43
CA TRP A 186 2.19 -12.79 15.41
C TRP A 186 2.75 -13.31 14.09
N ASP A 187 2.67 -12.52 13.02
CA ASP A 187 3.13 -12.89 11.70
C ASP A 187 4.61 -12.61 11.46
N VAL A 188 5.21 -11.77 12.31
CA VAL A 188 6.60 -11.32 12.18
C VAL A 188 7.60 -12.47 12.00
N PRO A 189 7.56 -13.56 12.78
CA PRO A 189 8.51 -14.66 12.62
C PRO A 189 8.52 -15.25 11.20
N TRP A 190 7.35 -15.57 10.65
CA TRP A 190 7.27 -16.17 9.32
C TRP A 190 7.50 -15.13 8.22
N ALA A 191 7.10 -13.87 8.43
CA ALA A 191 7.37 -12.78 7.50
C ALA A 191 8.88 -12.56 7.32
N LEU A 192 9.64 -12.62 8.42
CA LEU A 192 11.10 -12.59 8.40
C LEU A 192 11.70 -13.85 7.77
N ALA A 193 11.17 -15.03 8.06
CA ALA A 193 11.63 -16.28 7.45
C ALA A 193 11.41 -16.33 5.92
N PHE A 194 10.33 -15.73 5.43
CA PHE A 194 10.11 -15.52 4.00
C PHE A 194 10.92 -14.35 3.41
N GLY A 195 11.62 -13.61 4.27
CA GLY A 195 12.45 -12.47 3.90
C GLY A 195 11.64 -11.35 3.26
N LEU A 196 10.42 -11.07 3.71
CA LEU A 196 9.60 -9.99 3.17
C LEU A 196 10.29 -8.63 3.37
N ASP A 197 10.22 -7.74 2.37
CA ASP A 197 10.85 -6.42 2.44
C ASP A 197 9.93 -5.36 3.08
N GLY A 198 8.62 -5.60 3.07
CA GLY A 198 7.63 -4.68 3.61
C GLY A 198 6.44 -5.36 4.27
N LEU A 199 6.03 -4.85 5.43
CA LEU A 199 4.94 -5.34 6.26
C LEU A 199 3.88 -4.25 6.36
N ILE A 200 2.72 -4.48 5.77
CA ILE A 200 1.59 -3.55 5.80
C ILE A 200 0.65 -3.97 6.92
N ALA A 201 0.56 -3.15 7.96
CA ALA A 201 -0.02 -3.51 9.25
C ALA A 201 -1.10 -2.53 9.69
N ASP A 202 -2.21 -3.04 10.25
CA ASP A 202 -3.24 -2.22 10.89
C ASP A 202 -2.72 -1.61 12.21
N ASP A 203 -1.85 -2.33 12.94
CA ASP A 203 -1.16 -1.87 14.14
C ASP A 203 0.37 -1.92 13.93
N PRO A 204 0.96 -0.85 13.37
CA PRO A 204 2.40 -0.81 13.09
C PRO A 204 3.24 -0.81 14.36
N GLY A 205 2.74 -0.28 15.48
CA GLY A 205 3.46 -0.27 16.76
C GLY A 205 3.64 -1.67 17.33
N ALA A 206 2.60 -2.49 17.27
CA ALA A 206 2.68 -3.89 17.70
C ALA A 206 3.63 -4.73 16.82
N VAL A 207 3.64 -4.48 15.50
CA VAL A 207 4.56 -5.13 14.56
C VAL A 207 6.00 -4.69 14.80
N ALA A 208 6.26 -3.40 15.01
CA ALA A 208 7.59 -2.88 15.34
C ALA A 208 8.12 -3.53 16.63
N ALA A 209 7.31 -3.54 17.69
CA ALA A 209 7.70 -4.16 18.95
C ALA A 209 7.97 -5.68 18.81
N ALA A 210 7.26 -6.37 17.90
CA ALA A 210 7.53 -7.77 17.61
C ALA A 210 8.82 -7.99 16.82
N LEU A 211 9.16 -7.11 15.88
CA LEU A 211 10.46 -7.12 15.18
C LEU A 211 11.61 -6.94 16.17
N ASP A 212 11.50 -5.96 17.08
CA ASP A 212 12.55 -5.67 18.05
C ASP A 212 12.78 -6.85 19.00
N ARG A 213 11.70 -7.49 19.46
CA ARG A 213 11.80 -8.73 20.27
C ARG A 213 12.47 -9.86 19.51
N TRP A 214 12.11 -10.05 18.24
CA TRP A 214 12.70 -11.11 17.42
C TRP A 214 14.19 -10.88 17.17
N ALA A 215 14.59 -9.64 16.84
CA ALA A 215 15.99 -9.28 16.68
C ALA A 215 16.78 -9.51 17.98
N GLY A 216 16.23 -9.11 19.13
CA GLY A 216 16.87 -9.32 20.44
C GLY A 216 17.08 -10.79 20.81
N VAL A 217 16.23 -11.71 20.34
CA VAL A 217 16.36 -13.16 20.59
C VAL A 217 17.45 -13.80 19.73
N HIS A 218 17.71 -13.28 18.53
CA HIS A 218 18.67 -13.87 17.59
C HIS A 218 20.05 -13.20 17.58
N HIS A 219 20.23 -12.13 18.37
CA HIS A 219 21.52 -11.45 18.57
C HIS A 219 22.10 -11.61 19.99
N ALA A 220 21.42 -12.37 20.87
CA ALA A 220 21.89 -12.76 22.20
C ALA A 220 22.39 -14.21 22.20
#